data_AF-A0A8T6FFN9-F1
#
_entry.id   AF-A0A8T6FFN9-F1
#
_cell.length_a   1.000
_cell.length_b   1.000
_cell.length_c   1.000
_cell.angle_alpha   90.00
_cell.angle_beta   90.00
_cell.angle_gamma   90.00
#
_symmetry.space_group_name_H-M   'P 1'
#
loop_
_entity.id
_entity.type
_entity.pdbx_description
1 polymer ?
#
loop_
_entity_poly.entity_id
_entity_poly.type
_entity_poly.pdbx_seq_one_letter_code
_entity_poly.pdbx_strand_id
1 'polypeptide(L)'
;MAWRCAEVEPSQIRSTTQLLVEGNDWRNFLDALCRHLDLTQVQIQNYGGVDELRSFLRGFVRMPDFRTVERLGIIRDAEASARAAFQSVQSSLEGADLPVPAAPNALAAGSPVVSTLVVPDAGEGMLETILARSFAGTPEDACIEEFFECIKARTRRSLNRPDKSRACAYLATTSSPQVSVGVAAQQGVWDFDHDAFSPLRSFLENL
;
A
#
# COMPACT_ATOMS: atom_id res chain seq x y z
N MET A 1 -20.97 -13.25 16.32
CA MET A 1 -21.48 -12.19 15.42
C MET A 1 -20.28 -11.57 14.73
N ALA A 2 -19.92 -12.07 13.56
CA ALA A 2 -18.82 -11.50 12.78
C ALA A 2 -19.34 -10.21 12.15
N TRP A 3 -18.73 -9.08 12.49
CA TRP A 3 -18.88 -7.85 11.73
C TRP A 3 -18.26 -8.12 10.36
N ARG A 4 -19.08 -8.45 9.35
CA ARG A 4 -18.64 -8.33 7.96
C ARG A 4 -18.53 -6.83 7.71
N CYS A 5 -17.32 -6.33 7.53
CA CYS A 5 -17.14 -5.06 6.84
C CYS A 5 -17.94 -5.16 5.53
N ALA A 6 -18.73 -4.13 5.22
CA ALA A 6 -19.40 -4.07 3.92
C ALA A 6 -18.34 -4.22 2.82
N GLU A 7 -18.63 -5.01 1.79
CA GLU A 7 -17.74 -5.15 0.63
C GLU A 7 -17.43 -3.75 0.09
N VAL A 8 -16.14 -3.46 -0.14
CA VAL A 8 -15.74 -2.16 -0.68
C VAL A 8 -16.08 -2.14 -2.17
N GLU A 9 -17.02 -1.29 -2.55
CA GLU A 9 -17.41 -1.11 -3.95
C GLU A 9 -16.52 -0.08 -4.66
N PRO A 10 -16.26 -0.26 -5.96
CA PRO A 10 -15.55 0.74 -6.76
C PRO A 10 -16.28 2.08 -6.81
N SER A 11 -15.53 3.16 -6.63
CA SER A 11 -16.04 4.52 -6.79
C SER A 11 -16.02 4.94 -8.26
N GLN A 12 -16.80 5.98 -8.60
CA GLN A 12 -16.85 6.55 -9.96
C GLN A 12 -15.45 6.78 -10.55
N ILE A 13 -15.23 6.35 -11.79
CA ILE A 13 -14.00 6.59 -12.53
C ILE A 13 -13.99 8.04 -13.04
N ARG A 14 -12.95 8.78 -12.68
CA ARG A 14 -12.75 10.21 -12.97
C ARG A 14 -11.44 10.49 -13.69
N SER A 15 -10.55 9.50 -13.78
CA SER A 15 -9.28 9.58 -14.46
C SER A 15 -9.02 8.36 -15.33
N THR A 16 -8.24 8.53 -16.39
CA THR A 16 -7.75 7.43 -17.24
C THR A 16 -6.69 6.58 -16.54
N THR A 17 -6.02 7.10 -15.51
CA THR A 17 -5.05 6.37 -14.68
C THR A 17 -5.65 6.03 -13.32
N GLN A 18 -5.72 4.73 -13.03
CA GLN A 18 -6.35 4.18 -11.83
C GLN A 18 -5.30 3.42 -11.02
N LEU A 19 -5.27 3.66 -9.70
CA LEU A 19 -4.38 2.96 -8.77
C LEU A 19 -5.22 2.29 -7.67
N LEU A 20 -5.18 0.97 -7.61
CA LEU A 20 -5.92 0.18 -6.64
C LEU A 20 -5.00 -0.26 -5.50
N VAL A 21 -5.43 -0.05 -4.25
CA VAL A 21 -4.57 -0.23 -3.07
C VAL A 21 -5.31 -0.88 -1.90
N GLU A 22 -4.57 -1.53 -1.01
CA GLU A 22 -5.12 -2.23 0.15
C GLU A 22 -5.41 -1.29 1.33
N GLY A 23 -6.68 -1.11 1.68
CA GLY A 23 -7.05 -0.34 2.87
C GLY A 23 -6.82 1.18 2.74
N ASN A 24 -7.21 1.90 3.80
CA ASN A 24 -7.16 3.36 3.81
C ASN A 24 -5.78 3.94 4.16
N ASP A 25 -4.93 3.19 4.87
CA ASP A 25 -3.57 3.64 5.17
C ASP A 25 -2.76 3.78 3.88
N TRP A 26 -2.78 2.76 3.01
CA TRP A 26 -2.19 2.85 1.67
C TRP A 26 -2.78 3.98 0.84
N ARG A 27 -4.11 4.10 0.81
CA ARG A 27 -4.79 5.16 0.05
C ARG A 27 -4.29 6.54 0.48
N ASN A 28 -4.29 6.84 1.79
CA ASN A 28 -3.88 8.15 2.29
C ASN A 28 -2.37 8.38 2.11
N PHE A 29 -1.55 7.34 2.28
CA PHE A 29 -0.11 7.42 2.04
C PHE A 29 0.20 7.77 0.58
N LEU A 30 -0.38 7.03 -0.37
CA LEU A 30 -0.14 7.24 -1.79
C LEU A 30 -0.78 8.52 -2.30
N ASP A 31 -1.91 8.95 -1.74
CA ASP A 31 -2.52 10.25 -2.02
C ASP A 31 -1.59 11.41 -1.60
N ALA A 32 -0.90 11.29 -0.47
CA ALA A 32 0.12 12.25 -0.06
C ALA A 32 1.37 12.18 -0.96
N LEU A 33 1.85 10.98 -1.28
CA LEU A 33 3.02 10.78 -2.15
C LEU A 33 2.77 11.28 -3.58
N CYS A 34 1.60 11.02 -4.18
CA CYS A 34 1.26 11.54 -5.50
C CYS A 34 1.24 13.08 -5.53
N ARG A 35 0.79 13.74 -4.44
CA ARG A 35 0.89 15.21 -4.35
C ARG A 35 2.33 15.69 -4.27
N HIS A 36 3.19 14.99 -3.52
CA HIS A 36 4.62 15.30 -3.45
C HIS A 36 5.31 15.18 -4.81
N LEU A 37 4.87 14.24 -5.65
CA LEU A 37 5.39 14.00 -6.99
C LEU A 37 4.65 14.78 -8.10
N ASP A 38 3.72 15.67 -7.75
CA ASP A 38 2.86 16.40 -8.70
C ASP A 38 2.04 15.51 -9.67
N LEU A 39 1.76 14.25 -9.28
CA LEU A 39 0.99 13.28 -10.06
C LEU A 39 -0.52 13.44 -9.85
N THR A 40 -1.08 14.50 -10.44
CA THR A 40 -2.51 14.84 -10.32
C THR A 40 -3.46 13.95 -11.13
N GLN A 41 -2.93 13.22 -12.11
CA GLN A 41 -3.71 12.33 -12.98
C GLN A 41 -4.04 10.97 -12.36
N VAL A 42 -3.45 10.58 -11.21
CA VAL A 42 -3.68 9.25 -10.63
C VAL A 42 -4.91 9.27 -9.73
N GLN A 43 -5.95 8.49 -10.07
CA GLN A 43 -7.07 8.25 -9.15
C GLN A 43 -6.81 7.00 -8.31
N ILE A 44 -6.74 7.18 -6.99
CA ILE A 44 -6.47 6.11 -6.04
C ILE A 44 -7.78 5.57 -5.45
N GLN A 45 -7.98 4.25 -5.50
CA GLN A 45 -9.13 3.58 -4.91
C GLN A 45 -8.69 2.48 -3.95
N ASN A 46 -9.31 2.45 -2.77
CA ASN A 46 -9.14 1.35 -1.81
C ASN A 46 -10.03 0.18 -2.25
N TYR A 47 -9.46 -1.01 -2.41
CA TYR A 47 -10.23 -2.21 -2.79
C TYR A 47 -10.71 -3.07 -1.61
N GLY A 48 -10.45 -2.64 -0.37
CA GLY A 48 -10.75 -3.39 0.85
C GLY A 48 -9.55 -4.21 1.33
N GLY A 49 -9.82 -5.41 1.84
CA GLY A 49 -8.77 -6.36 2.26
C GLY A 49 -8.22 -7.20 1.10
N VAL A 50 -7.15 -7.93 1.38
CA VAL A 50 -6.48 -8.85 0.43
C VAL A 50 -7.41 -9.79 -0.34
N ASP A 51 -8.45 -10.31 0.30
CA ASP A 51 -9.41 -11.24 -0.31
C ASP A 51 -10.48 -10.56 -1.18
N GLU A 52 -10.56 -9.22 -1.13
CA GLU A 52 -11.59 -8.42 -1.80
C GLU A 52 -11.15 -7.89 -3.18
N LEU A 53 -9.86 -7.96 -3.52
CA LEU A 53 -9.35 -7.46 -4.81
C LEU A 53 -10.09 -8.06 -6.00
N ARG A 54 -10.37 -9.37 -5.98
CA ARG A 54 -11.06 -10.05 -7.08
C ARG A 54 -12.51 -9.59 -7.24
N SER A 55 -13.25 -9.45 -6.15
CA SER A 55 -14.64 -8.94 -6.19
C SER A 55 -14.65 -7.47 -6.63
N PHE A 56 -13.72 -6.66 -6.11
CA PHE A 56 -13.55 -5.27 -6.50
C PHE A 56 -13.31 -5.14 -8.01
N LEU A 57 -12.32 -5.87 -8.57
CA LEU A 57 -12.01 -5.84 -10.00
C LEU A 57 -13.22 -6.24 -10.86
N ARG A 58 -13.99 -7.26 -10.45
CA ARG A 58 -15.21 -7.66 -11.16
C ARG A 58 -16.28 -6.58 -11.20
N GLY A 59 -16.43 -5.80 -10.12
CA GLY A 59 -17.29 -4.62 -10.10
C GLY A 59 -16.72 -3.51 -10.97
N PHE A 60 -15.41 -3.28 -10.86
CA PHE A 60 -14.69 -2.19 -11.51
C PHE A 60 -14.76 -2.27 -13.04
N VAL A 61 -14.51 -3.46 -13.62
CA VAL A 61 -14.58 -3.66 -15.08
C VAL A 61 -15.98 -3.53 -15.66
N ARG A 62 -17.03 -3.60 -14.82
CA ARG A 62 -18.43 -3.44 -15.22
C ARG A 62 -18.90 -1.98 -15.14
N MET A 63 -18.09 -1.08 -14.61
CA MET A 63 -18.45 0.33 -14.53
C MET A 63 -18.59 0.91 -15.94
N PRO A 64 -19.59 1.76 -16.20
CA PRO A 64 -19.80 2.37 -17.52
C PRO A 64 -18.54 3.07 -18.06
N ASP A 65 -17.83 3.75 -17.17
CA ASP A 65 -16.66 4.56 -17.48
C ASP A 65 -15.36 3.75 -17.52
N PHE A 66 -15.39 2.43 -17.26
CA PHE A 66 -14.18 1.58 -17.25
C PHE A 66 -13.44 1.62 -18.60
N ARG A 67 -14.18 1.79 -19.69
CA ARG A 67 -13.60 1.90 -21.04
C ARG A 67 -12.70 3.13 -21.23
N THR A 68 -12.77 4.11 -20.33
CA THR A 68 -11.89 5.28 -20.34
C THR A 68 -10.56 5.06 -19.61
N VAL A 69 -10.44 3.95 -18.87
CA VAL A 69 -9.21 3.61 -18.15
C VAL A 69 -8.17 3.17 -19.19
N GLU A 70 -7.08 3.91 -19.25
CA GLU A 70 -5.92 3.62 -20.09
C GLU A 70 -4.87 2.83 -19.32
N ARG A 71 -4.77 3.10 -18.01
CA ARG A 71 -3.72 2.55 -17.15
C ARG A 71 -4.26 2.14 -15.78
N LEU A 72 -3.85 0.95 -15.34
CA LEU A 72 -4.26 0.36 -14.07
C LEU A 72 -3.04 -0.11 -13.28
N GLY A 73 -2.79 0.53 -12.16
CA GLY A 73 -1.81 0.13 -11.16
C GLY A 73 -2.48 -0.62 -10.01
N ILE A 74 -1.82 -1.64 -9.48
CA ILE A 74 -2.24 -2.32 -8.25
C ILE A 74 -1.07 -2.36 -7.27
N ILE A 75 -1.25 -1.87 -6.05
CA ILE A 75 -0.28 -1.98 -4.96
C ILE A 75 -0.87 -2.85 -3.85
N ARG A 76 -0.06 -3.80 -3.36
CA ARG A 76 -0.44 -4.73 -2.31
C ARG A 76 0.73 -5.03 -1.37
N ASP A 77 0.44 -5.29 -0.10
CA ASP A 77 1.44 -5.78 0.84
C ASP A 77 1.93 -7.20 0.48
N ALA A 78 3.22 -7.47 0.73
CA ALA A 78 3.79 -8.81 0.58
C ALA A 78 3.23 -9.79 1.63
N GLU A 79 2.81 -9.26 2.78
CA GLU A 79 2.44 -10.03 3.97
C GLU A 79 3.54 -11.05 4.29
N ALA A 80 3.27 -12.35 4.20
CA ALA A 80 4.27 -13.40 4.44
C ALA A 80 5.13 -13.75 3.22
N SER A 81 4.74 -13.34 2.01
CA SER A 81 5.47 -13.71 0.79
C SER A 81 5.11 -12.80 -0.39
N ALA A 82 6.08 -11.98 -0.83
CA ALA A 82 5.94 -11.15 -2.02
C ALA A 82 5.53 -11.96 -3.27
N ARG A 83 6.06 -13.17 -3.42
CA ARG A 83 5.70 -14.08 -4.52
C ARG A 83 4.23 -14.52 -4.44
N ALA A 84 3.77 -14.96 -3.28
CA ALA A 84 2.38 -15.41 -3.12
C ALA A 84 1.40 -14.24 -3.28
N ALA A 85 1.74 -13.06 -2.76
CA ALA A 85 0.97 -11.84 -2.96
C ALA A 85 0.86 -11.47 -4.45
N PHE A 86 1.98 -11.49 -5.19
CA PHE A 86 1.97 -11.23 -6.62
C PHE A 86 1.11 -12.24 -7.40
N GLN A 87 1.27 -13.53 -7.13
CA GLN A 87 0.46 -14.59 -7.75
C GLN A 87 -1.03 -14.40 -7.47
N SER A 88 -1.38 -13.98 -6.26
CA SER A 88 -2.78 -13.71 -5.89
C SER A 88 -3.35 -12.48 -6.63
N VAL A 89 -2.54 -11.45 -6.90
CA VAL A 89 -2.95 -10.34 -7.79
C VAL A 89 -3.14 -10.84 -9.23
N GLN A 90 -2.22 -11.66 -9.75
CA GLN A 90 -2.35 -12.24 -11.10
C GLN A 90 -3.65 -13.04 -11.24
N SER A 91 -3.97 -13.93 -10.30
CA SER A 91 -5.22 -14.69 -10.32
C SER A 91 -6.47 -13.80 -10.21
N SER A 92 -6.37 -12.65 -9.55
CA SER A 92 -7.48 -11.69 -9.46
C SER A 92 -7.70 -10.95 -10.78
N LEU A 93 -6.61 -10.56 -11.46
CA LEU A 93 -6.64 -9.97 -12.81
C LEU A 93 -7.20 -10.95 -13.84
N GLU A 94 -6.69 -12.19 -13.86
CA GLU A 94 -7.22 -13.26 -14.72
C GLU A 94 -8.72 -13.48 -14.49
N GLY A 95 -9.14 -13.51 -13.22
CA GLY A 95 -10.54 -13.70 -12.85
C GLY A 95 -11.48 -12.54 -13.17
N ALA A 96 -10.95 -11.43 -13.69
CA ALA A 96 -11.65 -10.24 -14.16
C ALA A 96 -11.38 -9.93 -15.64
N ASP A 97 -10.75 -10.86 -16.38
CA ASP A 97 -10.40 -10.72 -17.80
C ASP A 97 -9.51 -9.49 -18.12
N LEU A 98 -8.60 -9.15 -17.20
CA LEU A 98 -7.63 -8.06 -17.36
C LEU A 98 -6.25 -8.56 -17.76
N PRO A 99 -5.42 -7.72 -18.42
CA PRO A 99 -4.02 -8.04 -18.71
C PRO A 99 -3.23 -8.38 -17.43
N VAL A 100 -2.38 -9.40 -17.53
CA VAL A 100 -1.64 -9.96 -16.39
C VAL A 100 -0.15 -9.69 -16.54
N PRO A 101 0.48 -8.90 -15.65
CA PRO A 101 1.92 -8.67 -15.67
C PRO A 101 2.71 -9.97 -15.49
N ALA A 102 3.78 -10.14 -16.27
CA ALA A 102 4.66 -11.32 -16.19
C ALA A 102 5.58 -11.30 -14.96
N ALA A 103 5.84 -10.11 -14.40
CA ALA A 103 6.66 -9.90 -13.21
C ALA A 103 6.16 -8.66 -12.45
N PRO A 104 6.49 -8.51 -11.15
CA PRO A 104 6.26 -7.27 -10.43
C PRO A 104 6.88 -6.07 -11.15
N ASN A 105 6.20 -4.93 -11.11
CA ASN A 105 6.55 -3.68 -11.78
C ASN A 105 6.67 -3.77 -13.33
N ALA A 106 6.33 -4.91 -13.93
CA ALA A 106 6.25 -5.03 -15.38
C ALA A 106 4.93 -4.47 -15.91
N LEU A 107 4.93 -3.99 -17.15
CA LEU A 107 3.72 -3.59 -17.86
C LEU A 107 3.16 -4.79 -18.62
N ALA A 108 1.87 -5.06 -18.42
CA ALA A 108 1.08 -5.94 -19.28
C ALA A 108 0.34 -5.10 -20.31
N ALA A 109 0.65 -5.33 -21.59
CA ALA A 109 -0.03 -4.66 -22.70
C ALA A 109 -1.51 -5.10 -22.78
N GLY A 110 -2.39 -4.16 -23.08
CA GLY A 110 -3.82 -4.38 -23.24
C GLY A 110 -4.61 -3.08 -23.10
N SER A 111 -5.91 -3.21 -22.85
CA SER A 111 -6.80 -2.08 -22.60
C SER A 111 -7.58 -2.35 -21.31
N PRO A 112 -7.14 -1.81 -20.15
CA PRO A 112 -6.00 -0.91 -19.93
C PRO A 112 -4.63 -1.61 -19.96
N VAL A 113 -3.55 -0.83 -19.99
CA VAL A 113 -2.21 -1.31 -19.60
C VAL A 113 -2.21 -1.54 -18.09
N VAL A 114 -1.75 -2.70 -17.64
CA VAL A 114 -1.77 -3.09 -16.22
C VAL A 114 -0.34 -3.20 -15.68
N SER A 115 -0.12 -2.69 -14.46
CA SER A 115 1.09 -2.96 -13.68
C SER A 115 0.76 -3.24 -12.22
N THR A 116 1.62 -4.01 -11.56
CA THR A 116 1.43 -4.40 -10.16
C THR A 116 2.73 -4.24 -9.39
N LEU A 117 2.66 -3.63 -8.22
CA LEU A 117 3.75 -3.60 -7.25
C LEU A 117 3.32 -4.34 -5.99
N VAL A 118 4.22 -5.19 -5.49
CA VAL A 118 4.10 -5.80 -4.17
C VAL A 118 5.11 -5.14 -3.25
N VAL A 119 4.70 -4.82 -2.02
CA VAL A 119 5.52 -4.05 -1.08
C VAL A 119 5.71 -4.82 0.24
N PRO A 120 6.96 -5.08 0.67
CA PRO A 120 8.18 -4.94 -0.10
C PRO A 120 8.23 -5.86 -1.32
N ASP A 121 9.07 -5.52 -2.30
CA ASP A 121 9.25 -6.25 -3.56
C ASP A 121 9.97 -7.60 -3.39
N ALA A 122 10.60 -7.81 -2.24
CA ALA A 122 11.18 -9.07 -1.82
C ALA A 122 10.89 -9.38 -0.34
N GLY A 123 10.67 -10.66 -0.04
CA GLY A 123 10.48 -11.16 1.31
C GLY A 123 9.06 -10.99 1.84
N GLU A 124 8.98 -10.79 3.16
CA GLU A 124 7.76 -10.49 3.91
C GLU A 124 7.73 -9.01 4.28
N GLY A 125 6.52 -8.49 4.51
CA GLY A 125 6.34 -7.14 5.01
C GLY A 125 5.13 -6.44 4.40
N MET A 126 5.03 -5.16 4.72
CA MET A 126 3.87 -4.32 4.47
C MET A 126 4.27 -2.84 4.42
N LEU A 127 3.31 -1.93 4.26
CA LEU A 127 3.57 -0.48 4.35
C LEU A 127 4.43 -0.11 5.57
N GLU A 128 4.07 -0.59 6.76
CA GLU A 128 4.82 -0.28 7.99
C GLU A 128 6.27 -0.80 7.97
N THR A 129 6.57 -1.83 7.17
CA THR A 129 7.96 -2.31 6.97
C THR A 129 8.79 -1.29 6.22
N ILE A 130 8.24 -0.67 5.17
CA ILE A 130 8.98 0.37 4.42
C ILE A 130 9.05 1.68 5.20
N LEU A 131 8.04 2.00 6.00
CA LEU A 131 8.07 3.13 6.93
C LEU A 131 9.13 2.93 8.01
N ALA A 132 9.25 1.73 8.58
CA ALA A 132 10.31 1.41 9.54
C ALA A 132 11.71 1.59 8.94
N ARG A 133 11.88 1.26 7.65
CA ARG A 133 13.14 1.51 6.92
C ARG A 133 13.45 2.99 6.73
N SER A 134 12.43 3.88 6.70
CA SER A 134 12.65 5.31 6.49
C SER A 134 13.15 6.07 7.71
N PHE A 135 13.04 5.48 8.91
CA PHE A 135 13.63 6.04 10.13
C PHE A 135 14.66 5.12 10.77
N ALA A 136 15.04 4.02 10.11
CA ALA A 136 16.02 3.07 10.63
C ALA A 136 17.36 3.77 10.90
N GLY A 137 17.93 3.55 12.09
CA GLY A 137 19.21 4.15 12.49
C GLY A 137 19.14 5.61 12.96
N THR A 138 17.95 6.20 13.04
CA THR A 138 17.74 7.50 13.72
C THR A 138 17.83 7.34 15.25
N PRO A 139 18.03 8.43 16.02
CA PRO A 139 17.95 8.37 17.48
C PRO A 139 16.60 7.83 18.00
N GLU A 140 15.51 8.19 17.34
CA GLU A 140 14.15 7.71 17.63
C GLU A 140 14.08 6.20 17.50
N ASP A 141 14.69 5.62 16.47
CA ASP A 141 14.73 4.17 16.25
C ASP A 141 15.37 3.43 17.42
N ALA A 142 16.48 3.95 17.95
CA ALA A 142 17.14 3.39 19.13
C ALA A 142 16.26 3.48 20.38
N CYS A 143 15.60 4.62 20.61
CA CYS A 143 14.67 4.77 21.73
C CYS A 143 13.46 3.83 21.63
N ILE A 144 12.94 3.60 20.42
CA ILE A 144 11.82 2.70 20.17
C ILE A 144 12.22 1.24 20.45
N GLU A 145 13.41 0.84 20.00
CA GLU A 145 13.94 -0.50 20.27
C GLU A 145 14.11 -0.74 21.77
N GLU A 146 14.73 0.20 22.50
CA GLU A 146 14.87 0.13 23.96
C GLU A 146 13.52 0.05 24.68
N PHE A 147 12.53 0.82 24.22
CA PHE A 147 11.17 0.76 24.76
C PHE A 147 10.56 -0.64 24.62
N PHE A 148 10.63 -1.24 23.43
CA PHE A 148 10.06 -2.55 23.19
C PHE A 148 10.80 -3.68 23.92
N GLU A 149 12.13 -3.61 24.02
CA GLU A 149 12.91 -4.55 24.83
C GLU A 149 12.57 -4.41 26.33
N CYS A 150 12.38 -3.19 26.84
CA CYS A 150 11.90 -2.99 28.21
C CYS A 150 10.51 -3.62 28.44
N ILE A 151 9.56 -3.42 27.53
CA ILE A 151 8.21 -4.00 27.64
C ILE A 151 8.27 -5.54 27.61
N LYS A 152 9.04 -6.11 26.67
CA LYS A 152 9.24 -7.56 26.55
C LYS A 152 9.84 -8.16 27.82
N ALA A 153 10.89 -7.54 28.36
CA ALA A 153 11.56 -7.98 29.58
C ALA A 153 10.64 -7.95 30.82
N ARG A 154 9.80 -6.92 30.96
CA ARG A 154 8.96 -6.74 32.15
C ARG A 154 7.60 -7.43 32.08
N THR A 155 7.03 -7.57 30.90
CA THR A 155 5.64 -8.05 30.72
C THR A 155 5.56 -9.42 30.05
N ARG A 156 6.66 -9.92 29.49
CA ARG A 156 6.70 -11.11 28.62
C ARG A 156 5.78 -11.04 27.40
N ARG A 157 5.30 -9.84 27.04
CA ARG A 157 4.52 -9.63 25.82
C ARG A 157 5.48 -9.57 24.64
N SER A 158 5.20 -10.38 23.61
CA SER A 158 5.88 -10.31 22.31
C SER A 158 5.08 -9.44 21.34
N LEU A 159 5.79 -8.82 20.39
CA LEU A 159 5.15 -8.12 19.29
C LEU A 159 4.79 -9.13 18.21
N ASN A 160 3.49 -9.27 17.92
CA ASN A 160 3.03 -10.13 16.82
C ASN A 160 3.24 -9.46 15.45
N ARG A 161 3.35 -8.12 15.43
CA ARG A 161 3.55 -7.29 14.23
C ARG A 161 4.56 -6.19 14.58
N PRO A 162 5.86 -6.48 14.58
CA PRO A 162 6.89 -5.56 15.07
C PRO A 162 6.89 -4.25 14.28
N ASP A 163 6.84 -4.31 12.94
CA ASP A 163 6.88 -3.12 12.09
C ASP A 163 5.68 -2.19 12.31
N LYS A 164 4.46 -2.74 12.43
CA LYS A 164 3.28 -1.94 12.82
C LYS A 164 3.48 -1.23 14.15
N SER A 165 4.04 -1.94 15.12
CA SER A 165 4.23 -1.43 16.47
C SER A 165 5.32 -0.34 16.49
N ARG A 166 6.40 -0.53 15.73
CA ARG A 166 7.48 0.44 15.54
C ARG A 166 7.00 1.69 14.84
N ALA A 167 6.26 1.57 13.74
CA ALA A 167 5.67 2.72 13.06
C ALA A 167 4.76 3.53 13.99
N CYS A 168 3.89 2.87 14.77
CA CYS A 168 3.06 3.55 15.78
C CYS A 168 3.89 4.24 16.87
N ALA A 169 4.96 3.59 17.36
CA ALA A 169 5.85 4.17 18.36
C ALA A 169 6.59 5.39 17.82
N TYR A 170 7.04 5.34 16.56
CA TYR A 170 7.63 6.48 15.86
C TYR A 170 6.62 7.64 15.72
N LEU A 171 5.39 7.37 15.31
CA LEU A 171 4.36 8.42 15.26
C LEU A 171 4.12 9.08 16.63
N ALA A 172 4.24 8.32 17.72
CA ALA A 172 4.09 8.85 19.07
C ALA A 172 5.24 9.79 19.50
N THR A 173 6.40 9.76 18.83
CA THR A 173 7.51 10.67 19.10
C THR A 173 7.40 12.00 18.34
N THR A 174 6.55 12.07 17.32
CA THR A 174 6.35 13.28 16.52
C THR A 174 5.65 14.39 17.31
N SER A 175 5.83 15.64 16.90
CA SER A 175 5.20 16.80 17.54
C SER A 175 3.67 16.82 17.45
N SER A 176 3.08 16.06 16.52
CA SER A 176 1.63 15.89 16.38
C SER A 176 1.30 14.41 16.16
N PRO A 177 1.23 13.61 17.23
CA PRO A 177 1.06 12.17 17.13
C PRO A 177 -0.20 11.78 16.36
N GLN A 178 -0.04 10.88 15.39
CA GLN A 178 -1.12 10.30 14.61
C GLN A 178 -1.30 8.82 14.92
N VAL A 179 -2.54 8.34 14.80
CA VAL A 179 -2.86 6.91 14.98
C VAL A 179 -2.68 6.11 13.69
N SER A 180 -2.89 6.76 12.54
CA SER A 180 -2.82 6.14 11.21
C SER A 180 -1.56 6.60 10.48
N VAL A 181 -0.81 5.64 9.95
CA VAL A 181 0.40 5.91 9.15
C VAL A 181 0.06 6.63 7.84
N GLY A 182 -1.11 6.36 7.26
CA GLY A 182 -1.59 7.08 6.09
C GLY A 182 -1.97 8.53 6.39
N VAL A 183 -2.62 8.81 7.52
CA VAL A 183 -2.92 10.19 7.95
C VAL A 183 -1.64 10.96 8.27
N ALA A 184 -0.67 10.31 8.92
CA ALA A 184 0.65 10.90 9.16
C ALA A 184 1.35 11.34 7.85
N ALA A 185 1.17 10.56 6.78
CA ALA A 185 1.69 10.90 5.45
C ALA A 185 1.11 12.22 4.92
N GLN A 186 -0.20 12.43 5.06
CA GLN A 186 -0.86 13.67 4.65
C GLN A 186 -0.42 14.89 5.45
N GLN A 187 0.14 14.68 6.65
CA GLN A 187 0.68 15.73 7.51
C GLN A 187 2.18 15.96 7.32
N GLY A 188 2.82 15.28 6.35
CA GLY A 188 4.24 15.45 6.06
C GLY A 188 5.16 14.84 7.11
N VAL A 189 4.70 13.82 7.86
CA VAL A 189 5.54 13.12 8.85
C VAL A 189 6.61 12.26 8.20
N TRP A 190 6.32 11.69 7.03
CA TRP A 190 7.25 10.82 6.31
C TRP A 190 8.06 11.64 5.31
N ASP A 191 9.38 11.46 5.33
CA ASP A 191 10.28 11.99 4.31
C ASP A 191 10.11 11.19 3.01
N PHE A 192 9.25 11.67 2.11
CA PHE A 192 8.98 11.01 0.84
C PHE A 192 10.18 10.94 -0.11
N ASP A 193 11.26 11.69 0.14
CA ASP A 193 12.49 11.64 -0.66
C ASP A 193 13.45 10.54 -0.17
N HIS A 194 13.21 9.98 1.02
CA HIS A 194 14.01 8.88 1.56
C HIS A 194 14.06 7.68 0.60
N ASP A 195 15.21 7.01 0.51
CA ASP A 195 15.48 5.91 -0.44
C ASP A 195 14.56 4.69 -0.24
N ALA A 196 14.02 4.53 0.97
CA ALA A 196 13.04 3.49 1.27
C ALA A 196 11.78 3.56 0.40
N PHE A 197 11.45 4.75 -0.13
CA PHE A 197 10.29 4.98 -0.99
C PHE A 197 10.62 5.00 -2.49
N SER A 198 11.90 4.84 -2.87
CA SER A 198 12.33 4.84 -4.28
C SER A 198 11.54 3.84 -5.17
N PRO A 199 11.23 2.61 -4.71
CA PRO A 199 10.41 1.69 -5.51
C PRO A 199 8.99 2.21 -5.76
N LEU A 200 8.38 2.88 -4.76
CA LEU A 200 7.05 3.46 -4.89
C LEU A 200 7.04 4.65 -5.83
N ARG A 201 8.01 5.57 -5.70
CA ARG A 201 8.16 6.71 -6.61
C ARG A 201 8.31 6.23 -8.06
N SER A 202 9.23 5.30 -8.27
CA SER A 202 9.48 4.71 -9.60
C SER A 202 8.24 4.04 -10.19
N PHE A 203 7.47 3.31 -9.37
CA PHE A 203 6.23 2.69 -9.84
C PHE A 203 5.18 3.73 -10.25
N LEU A 204 4.98 4.77 -9.44
CA LEU A 204 3.99 5.82 -9.70
C LEU A 204 4.33 6.68 -10.93
N GLU A 205 5.61 6.99 -11.14
CA GLU A 205 6.07 7.78 -12.29
C GLU A 205 5.95 7.01 -13.62
N ASN A 206 6.06 5.69 -13.57
CA ASN A 206 5.90 4.82 -14.75
C ASN A 206 4.44 4.41 -15.00
N LEU A 207 3.54 4.72 -14.07
CA LEU A 207 2.11 4.47 -14.17
C LEU A 207 1.45 5.55 -15.02
#